data_AF-A0A4X1USK5-F1
#
_entry.id   AF-A0A4X1USK5-F1
#
_cell.length_a   1.000
_cell.length_b   1.000
_cell.length_c   1.000
_cell.angle_alpha   90.00
_cell.angle_beta   90.00
_cell.angle_gamma   90.00
#
_symmetry.space_group_name_H-M   'P 1'
#
loop_
_entity.id
_entity.type
_entity.pdbx_description
1 polymer ?
#
loop_
_entity_poly.entity_id
_entity_poly.type
_entity_poly.pdbx_seq_one_letter_code
_entity_poly.pdbx_strand_id
1 'polypeptide(L)'
;MKDCEYQQISPGAAPPPASPGARRPGPAAPPGPGPGPPPPAAAAPRWSGSGSGSGSGSIGRRPRRKWEVFPGRNRFYCGGRLMLAGHGGVFALTLLLILTTTVLFFVFDCPFLARQLTLAIPIIAAILFFFVMSCLLQTSFTDPGILPRATVCEAAALEKQIDNTGSSTYRPPPRTREVMINGQVVKLKYCFTCKMFRPPRTSHCSVCDNCVERFDHHCPWVGNCVGRRNYRFFYAFILSLSFLTAFIFACVVTHLTLRSQGSNFLSTLKETPASVLELVICFFSIWSILGLSGFHTYLVASNLTTNEDIKGSWSNKRGGEASVNPYSHKSVITNCCAVLCGPLPPSLIDRRGFVQSDTVLPSPIRSDEPACGTKPDASMCVRGLKDLLRTAALCLSGSGLGGARHPTPPPA
;
A
#
# COMPACT_ATOMS: atom_id res chain seq x y z
N MET A 1 -0.18 -10.97 -19.86
CA MET A 1 0.38 -11.79 -18.76
C MET A 1 -0.20 -13.16 -18.97
N LYS A 2 0.64 -14.13 -19.35
CA LYS A 2 0.23 -15.49 -19.69
C LYS A 2 -0.51 -16.14 -18.51
N ASP A 3 -1.48 -16.97 -18.83
CA ASP A 3 -2.31 -17.75 -17.93
C ASP A 3 -1.44 -18.57 -16.96
N CYS A 4 -1.55 -18.29 -15.66
CA CYS A 4 -1.11 -19.24 -14.63
C CYS A 4 -2.32 -20.11 -14.29
N GLU A 5 -2.30 -21.34 -14.78
CA GLU A 5 -3.23 -22.39 -14.42
C GLU A 5 -3.12 -22.69 -12.91
N TYR A 6 -4.23 -22.57 -12.18
CA TYR A 6 -4.29 -22.86 -10.76
C TYR A 6 -4.44 -24.37 -10.54
N GLN A 7 -3.35 -25.07 -10.25
CA GLN A 7 -3.42 -26.46 -9.78
C GLN A 7 -3.55 -26.49 -8.25
N GLN A 8 -4.71 -26.95 -7.76
CA GLN A 8 -4.86 -27.39 -6.38
C GLN A 8 -4.12 -28.73 -6.21
N ILE A 9 -3.20 -28.80 -5.26
CA ILE A 9 -2.51 -30.04 -4.91
C ILE A 9 -3.40 -30.82 -3.92
N SER A 10 -3.71 -32.08 -4.24
CA SER A 10 -4.37 -33.01 -3.31
C SER A 10 -3.37 -33.47 -2.23
N PRO A 11 -3.80 -33.69 -0.97
CA PRO A 11 -2.89 -34.00 0.12
C PRO A 11 -2.24 -35.39 -0.07
N GLY A 12 -0.96 -35.41 -0.42
CA GLY A 12 -0.10 -36.59 -0.37
C GLY A 12 0.32 -36.90 1.09
N ALA A 13 0.45 -38.19 1.40
CA ALA A 13 0.68 -38.72 2.74
C ALA A 13 1.93 -38.14 3.43
N ALA A 14 1.78 -37.77 4.71
CA ALA A 14 2.86 -37.29 5.56
C ALA A 14 3.75 -38.45 6.08
N PRO A 15 5.08 -38.26 6.22
CA PRO A 15 5.96 -39.23 6.85
C PRO A 15 5.75 -39.30 8.38
N PRO A 16 6.13 -40.41 9.04
CA PRO A 16 5.82 -40.65 10.45
C PRO A 16 6.62 -39.73 11.40
N PRO A 17 6.06 -39.42 12.60
CA PRO A 17 6.70 -38.52 13.55
C PRO A 17 7.86 -39.18 14.31
N ALA A 18 8.91 -38.39 14.56
CA ALA A 18 10.04 -38.76 15.42
C ALA A 18 9.64 -38.71 16.92
N SER A 19 10.21 -39.64 17.70
CA SER A 19 9.95 -39.86 19.13
C SER A 19 10.31 -38.66 20.02
N PRO A 20 9.57 -38.41 21.12
CA PRO A 20 9.77 -37.23 21.96
C PRO A 20 10.88 -37.44 23.01
N GLY A 21 11.94 -36.64 22.92
CA GLY A 21 12.94 -36.46 23.98
C GLY A 21 12.40 -35.55 25.11
N ALA A 22 12.59 -35.99 26.35
CA ALA A 22 12.08 -35.33 27.56
C ALA A 22 12.70 -33.93 27.78
N ARG A 23 11.84 -32.91 27.96
CA ARG A 23 12.19 -31.62 28.59
C ARG A 23 11.44 -31.47 29.90
N ARG A 24 12.19 -31.15 30.96
CA ARG A 24 11.66 -30.84 32.31
C ARG A 24 10.77 -29.59 32.30
N PRO A 25 9.68 -29.54 33.09
CA PRO A 25 8.84 -28.35 33.21
C PRO A 25 9.50 -27.29 34.11
N GLY A 26 9.53 -26.05 33.64
CA GLY A 26 9.82 -24.87 34.47
C GLY A 26 8.59 -24.41 35.27
N PRO A 27 8.78 -23.59 36.32
CA PRO A 27 7.71 -23.24 37.25
C PRO A 27 6.66 -22.31 36.62
N ALA A 28 5.40 -22.49 37.03
CA ALA A 28 4.24 -21.74 36.56
C ALA A 28 4.22 -20.31 37.13
N ALA A 29 3.90 -19.32 36.28
CA ALA A 29 3.65 -17.95 36.69
C ALA A 29 2.22 -17.80 37.26
N PRO A 30 1.99 -16.92 38.26
CA PRO A 30 0.68 -16.71 38.86
C PRO A 30 -0.28 -15.94 37.92
N PRO A 31 -1.60 -16.12 38.07
CA PRO A 31 -2.59 -15.47 37.22
C PRO A 31 -2.71 -13.97 37.54
N GLY A 32 -2.61 -13.12 36.52
CA GLY A 32 -2.90 -11.69 36.62
C GLY A 32 -4.41 -11.40 36.73
N PRO A 33 -4.80 -10.24 37.27
CA PRO A 33 -6.20 -9.89 37.47
C PRO A 33 -6.91 -9.63 36.12
N GLY A 34 -8.13 -10.15 35.99
CA GLY A 34 -8.97 -9.98 34.81
C GLY A 34 -9.45 -8.53 34.60
N PRO A 35 -9.89 -8.17 33.39
CA PRO A 35 -10.34 -6.81 33.08
C PRO A 35 -11.70 -6.53 33.74
N GLY A 36 -11.76 -5.42 34.48
CA GLY A 36 -13.01 -4.91 35.06
C GLY A 36 -14.01 -4.39 34.01
N PRO A 37 -15.28 -4.18 34.39
CA PRO A 37 -16.33 -3.73 33.48
C PRO A 37 -16.09 -2.28 33.00
N PRO A 38 -16.56 -1.91 31.80
CA PRO A 38 -16.42 -0.56 31.28
C PRO A 38 -17.30 0.45 32.06
N PRO A 39 -16.86 1.72 32.19
CA PRO A 39 -17.62 2.76 32.87
C PRO A 39 -18.87 3.18 32.08
N PRO A 40 -19.91 3.72 32.75
CA PRO A 40 -21.14 4.17 32.09
C PRO A 40 -20.90 5.39 31.20
N ALA A 41 -21.56 5.39 30.04
CA ALA A 41 -21.49 6.48 29.06
C ALA A 41 -22.04 7.79 29.65
N ALA A 42 -21.28 8.88 29.48
CA ALA A 42 -21.70 10.22 29.85
C ALA A 42 -22.92 10.66 29.02
N ALA A 43 -23.93 11.18 29.72
CA ALA A 43 -25.17 11.69 29.12
C ALA A 43 -24.90 12.95 28.28
N ALA A 44 -25.43 12.97 27.06
CA ALA A 44 -25.48 14.17 26.21
C ALA A 44 -26.56 15.15 26.71
N PRO A 45 -26.41 16.47 26.51
CA PRO A 45 -27.34 17.47 27.04
C PRO A 45 -28.70 17.42 26.32
N ARG A 46 -29.77 17.46 27.12
CA ARG A 46 -31.17 17.58 26.68
C ARG A 46 -31.39 18.98 26.10
N TRP A 47 -31.67 19.08 24.80
CA TRP A 47 -32.30 20.26 24.21
C TRP A 47 -33.83 20.09 24.25
N SER A 48 -34.50 20.92 25.03
CA SER A 48 -35.95 21.06 25.07
C SER A 48 -36.41 21.94 23.92
N GLY A 49 -37.05 21.33 22.91
CA GLY A 49 -37.76 22.01 21.84
C GLY A 49 -39.21 21.55 21.80
N SER A 50 -40.11 22.38 22.33
CA SER A 50 -41.56 22.29 22.17
C SER A 50 -41.97 22.77 20.76
N GLY A 51 -42.79 21.99 20.05
CA GLY A 51 -43.36 22.41 18.77
C GLY A 51 -44.11 21.29 18.07
N SER A 52 -45.42 21.23 18.31
CA SER A 52 -46.43 20.42 17.64
C SER A 52 -46.51 20.67 16.14
N GLY A 53 -46.60 19.60 15.35
CA GLY A 53 -46.88 19.70 13.91
C GLY A 53 -46.85 18.32 13.25
N SER A 54 -48.01 17.67 13.21
CA SER A 54 -48.27 16.44 12.47
C SER A 54 -48.02 16.63 10.97
N GLY A 55 -46.99 15.96 10.45
CA GLY A 55 -46.71 15.84 9.03
C GLY A 55 -45.94 14.55 8.79
N SER A 56 -46.63 13.52 8.32
CA SER A 56 -46.04 12.29 7.79
C SER A 56 -45.29 12.62 6.49
N GLY A 57 -44.13 13.25 6.61
CA GLY A 57 -43.17 13.41 5.53
C GLY A 57 -42.14 12.30 5.66
N SER A 58 -42.12 11.35 4.73
CA SER A 58 -40.98 10.46 4.58
C SER A 58 -39.74 11.32 4.30
N ILE A 59 -38.95 11.63 5.32
CA ILE A 59 -37.64 12.27 5.16
C ILE A 59 -36.81 11.27 4.35
N GLY A 60 -36.74 11.47 3.04
CA GLY A 60 -35.97 10.64 2.13
C GLY A 60 -34.53 10.59 2.63
N ARG A 61 -34.09 9.42 3.13
CA ARG A 61 -32.73 9.27 3.62
C ARG A 61 -31.78 9.58 2.47
N ARG A 62 -30.91 10.58 2.66
CA ARG A 62 -29.87 10.93 1.70
C ARG A 62 -29.09 9.66 1.32
N PRO A 63 -28.91 9.37 0.01
CA PRO A 63 -28.09 8.25 -0.42
C PRO A 63 -26.67 8.38 0.14
N ARG A 64 -26.24 7.38 0.92
CA ARG A 64 -24.91 7.36 1.55
C ARG A 64 -23.85 6.96 0.53
N ARG A 65 -22.65 7.52 0.66
CA ARG A 65 -21.48 7.15 -0.15
C ARG A 65 -20.73 6.00 0.50
N LYS A 66 -20.09 5.14 -0.30
CA LYS A 66 -19.33 3.98 0.19
C LYS A 66 -18.19 4.36 1.14
N TRP A 67 -17.54 5.51 0.94
CA TRP A 67 -16.50 6.01 1.85
C TRP A 67 -17.03 6.37 3.25
N GLU A 68 -18.32 6.69 3.41
CA GLU A 68 -18.95 7.04 4.70
C GLU A 68 -19.25 5.80 5.56
N VAL A 69 -19.27 4.62 4.94
CA VAL A 69 -19.53 3.32 5.58
C VAL A 69 -18.34 2.37 5.40
N PHE A 70 -17.18 2.90 5.02
CA PHE A 70 -16.03 2.08 4.69
C PHE A 70 -15.59 1.26 5.91
N PRO A 71 -15.46 -0.07 5.81
CA PRO A 71 -15.34 -0.92 6.99
C PRO A 71 -13.95 -0.91 7.67
N GLY A 72 -13.05 0.03 7.35
CA GLY A 72 -11.70 0.14 7.93
C GLY A 72 -11.48 1.43 8.74
N ARG A 73 -10.25 1.64 9.21
CA ARG A 73 -9.87 2.80 10.03
C ARG A 73 -9.31 3.97 9.22
N ASN A 74 -9.43 3.91 7.89
CA ASN A 74 -9.03 5.00 7.01
C ASN A 74 -9.97 6.21 7.14
N ARG A 75 -9.40 7.41 7.08
CA ARG A 75 -10.14 8.67 7.03
C ARG A 75 -10.19 9.17 5.59
N PHE A 76 -11.35 9.67 5.18
CA PHE A 76 -11.59 10.16 3.84
C PHE A 76 -11.88 11.66 3.85
N TYR A 77 -11.33 12.38 2.87
CA TYR A 77 -11.52 13.82 2.72
C TYR A 77 -11.91 14.18 1.29
N CYS A 78 -12.39 15.41 1.09
CA CYS A 78 -12.81 15.94 -0.21
C CYS A 78 -13.83 15.03 -0.93
N GLY A 79 -14.83 14.53 -0.19
CA GLY A 79 -15.87 13.64 -0.72
C GLY A 79 -15.34 12.26 -1.13
N GLY A 80 -14.32 11.73 -0.45
CA GLY A 80 -13.75 10.41 -0.72
C GLY A 80 -12.60 10.39 -1.74
N ARG A 81 -12.10 11.56 -2.17
CA ARG A 81 -10.96 11.66 -3.11
C ARG A 81 -9.64 11.35 -2.40
N LEU A 82 -9.44 11.93 -1.22
CA LEU A 82 -8.25 11.72 -0.41
C LEU A 82 -8.53 10.65 0.64
N MET A 83 -7.52 9.85 0.93
CA MET A 83 -7.59 8.79 1.94
C MET A 83 -6.30 8.79 2.76
N LEU A 84 -6.42 8.79 4.09
CA LEU A 84 -5.30 8.62 5.01
C LEU A 84 -5.60 7.51 6.01
N ALA A 85 -4.60 7.06 6.74
CA ALA A 85 -4.77 6.29 7.96
C ALA A 85 -5.34 7.15 9.10
N GLY A 86 -5.83 6.50 10.16
CA GLY A 86 -6.48 7.17 11.29
C GLY A 86 -5.59 8.13 12.10
N HIS A 87 -4.26 7.96 12.07
CA HIS A 87 -3.31 8.78 12.84
C HIS A 87 -2.42 9.61 11.90
N GLY A 88 -2.76 10.88 11.72
CA GLY A 88 -2.08 11.79 10.78
C GLY A 88 -0.99 12.69 11.38
N GLY A 89 -0.70 12.60 12.69
CA GLY A 89 0.22 13.53 13.36
C GLY A 89 1.64 13.51 12.82
N VAL A 90 2.21 12.32 12.62
CA VAL A 90 3.58 12.17 12.08
C VAL A 90 3.65 12.62 10.61
N PHE A 91 2.58 12.43 9.83
CA PHE A 91 2.48 12.97 8.48
C PHE A 91 2.48 14.51 8.46
N ALA A 92 1.77 15.15 9.39
CA ALA A 92 1.82 16.61 9.52
C ALA A 92 3.22 17.10 9.89
N LEU A 93 3.96 16.36 10.73
CA LEU A 93 5.36 16.65 11.03
C LEU A 93 6.24 16.54 9.77
N THR A 94 6.08 15.50 8.93
CA THR A 94 6.80 15.38 7.65
C THR A 94 6.57 16.59 6.75
N LEU A 95 5.31 17.01 6.59
CA LEU A 95 4.96 18.18 5.80
C LEU A 95 5.61 19.44 6.37
N LEU A 96 5.52 19.65 7.68
CA LEU A 96 6.09 20.80 8.36
C LEU A 96 7.61 20.85 8.18
N LEU A 97 8.32 19.73 8.36
CA LEU A 97 9.78 19.67 8.18
C LEU A 97 10.19 20.02 6.75
N ILE A 98 9.57 19.41 5.74
CA ILE A 98 9.90 19.67 4.33
C ILE A 98 9.60 21.14 3.97
N LEU A 99 8.43 21.64 4.34
CA LEU A 99 8.02 23.02 4.05
C LEU A 99 8.91 24.02 4.77
N THR A 100 9.18 23.82 6.06
CA THR A 100 9.97 24.76 6.87
C THR A 100 11.39 24.83 6.34
N THR A 101 12.07 23.69 6.17
CA THR A 101 13.45 23.66 5.65
C THR A 101 13.51 24.28 4.26
N THR A 102 12.54 23.99 3.37
CA THR A 102 12.57 24.55 2.01
C THR A 102 12.29 26.06 2.01
N VAL A 103 11.35 26.55 2.83
CA VAL A 103 11.04 27.98 2.94
C VAL A 103 12.22 28.75 3.53
N LEU A 104 12.85 28.23 4.59
CA LEU A 104 14.05 28.85 5.16
C LEU A 104 15.15 28.95 4.08
N PHE A 105 15.39 27.87 3.34
CA PHE A 105 16.38 27.83 2.27
C PHE A 105 16.13 28.90 1.19
N PHE A 106 14.87 29.05 0.76
CA PHE A 106 14.52 30.04 -0.26
C PHE A 106 14.62 31.49 0.23
N VAL A 107 14.32 31.73 1.52
CA VAL A 107 14.29 33.08 2.08
C VAL A 107 15.68 33.56 2.50
N PHE A 108 16.48 32.70 3.12
CA PHE A 108 17.73 33.11 3.77
C PHE A 108 18.98 32.75 2.97
N ASP A 109 19.02 31.60 2.31
CA ASP A 109 20.22 31.09 1.64
C ASP A 109 20.22 31.41 0.13
N CYS A 110 19.11 31.18 -0.56
CA CYS A 110 18.99 31.38 -2.00
C CYS A 110 19.33 32.80 -2.48
N PRO A 111 18.93 33.90 -1.83
CA PRO A 111 19.25 35.25 -2.32
C PRO A 111 20.75 35.55 -2.32
N PHE A 112 21.51 34.94 -1.40
CA PHE A 112 22.95 35.06 -1.38
C PHE A 112 23.59 34.15 -2.44
N LEU A 113 23.22 32.88 -2.45
CA LEU A 113 23.78 31.88 -3.37
C LEU A 113 23.48 32.22 -4.84
N ALA A 114 22.31 32.78 -5.14
CA ALA A 114 21.96 33.20 -6.49
C ALA A 114 22.81 34.37 -7.01
N ARG A 115 23.20 35.29 -6.12
CA ARG A 115 24.05 36.44 -6.46
C ARG A 115 25.52 36.06 -6.57
N GLN A 116 25.99 35.16 -5.69
CA GLN A 116 27.41 34.80 -5.59
C GLN A 116 27.81 33.64 -6.49
N LEU A 117 26.90 32.72 -6.81
CA LEU A 117 27.19 31.51 -7.60
C LEU A 117 26.37 31.45 -8.88
N THR A 118 25.06 31.20 -8.78
CA THR A 118 24.20 31.02 -9.96
C THR A 118 22.71 31.02 -9.63
N LEU A 119 21.90 31.59 -10.53
CA LEU A 119 20.44 31.50 -10.52
C LEU A 119 19.91 30.07 -10.69
N ALA A 120 20.74 29.12 -11.13
CA ALA A 120 20.33 27.71 -11.27
C ALA A 120 19.99 27.06 -9.92
N ILE A 121 20.60 27.50 -8.80
CA ILE A 121 20.39 26.93 -7.47
C ILE A 121 18.91 26.99 -7.04
N PRO A 122 18.26 28.17 -6.98
CA PRO A 122 16.85 28.25 -6.59
C PRO A 122 15.92 27.55 -7.60
N ILE A 123 16.27 27.50 -8.88
CA ILE A 123 15.48 26.80 -9.91
C ILE A 123 15.48 25.30 -9.66
N ILE A 124 16.66 24.70 -9.46
CA ILE A 124 16.80 23.26 -9.17
C ILE A 124 16.09 22.92 -7.86
N ALA A 125 16.27 23.74 -6.82
CA ALA A 125 15.60 23.56 -5.54
C ALA A 125 14.07 23.55 -5.69
N ALA A 126 13.51 24.45 -6.51
CA ALA A 126 12.07 24.56 -6.71
C ALA A 126 11.53 23.32 -7.43
N ILE A 127 12.21 22.87 -8.49
CA ILE A 127 11.85 21.66 -9.23
C ILE A 127 11.86 20.44 -8.30
N LEU A 128 12.93 20.26 -7.52
CA LEU A 128 13.03 19.17 -6.56
C LEU A 128 11.94 19.24 -5.49
N PHE A 129 11.66 20.42 -4.93
CA PHE A 129 10.60 20.61 -3.95
C PHE A 129 9.23 20.21 -4.48
N PHE A 130 8.82 20.72 -5.64
CA PHE A 130 7.51 20.37 -6.21
C PHE A 130 7.42 18.89 -6.55
N PHE A 131 8.51 18.28 -7.03
CA PHE A 131 8.56 16.84 -7.29
C PHE A 131 8.42 16.00 -6.01
N VAL A 132 9.16 16.35 -4.94
CA VAL A 132 9.08 15.70 -3.62
C VAL A 132 7.66 15.81 -3.06
N MET A 133 7.09 17.01 -3.08
CA MET A 133 5.74 17.26 -2.56
C MET A 133 4.68 16.48 -3.35
N SER A 134 4.79 16.43 -4.68
CA SER A 134 3.90 15.61 -5.52
C SER A 134 3.99 14.13 -5.14
N CYS A 135 5.20 13.58 -5.02
CA CYS A 135 5.41 12.17 -4.66
C CYS A 135 4.90 11.85 -3.24
N LEU A 136 5.13 12.74 -2.27
CA LEU A 136 4.60 12.59 -0.90
C LEU A 136 3.07 12.53 -0.92
N LEU A 137 2.41 13.53 -1.52
CA LEU A 137 0.96 13.61 -1.54
C LEU A 137 0.32 12.43 -2.30
N GLN A 138 0.94 12.00 -3.41
CA GLN A 138 0.51 10.79 -4.13
C GLN A 138 0.67 9.54 -3.27
N THR A 139 1.77 9.39 -2.54
CA THR A 139 1.97 8.26 -1.63
C THR A 139 0.92 8.25 -0.52
N SER A 140 0.70 9.40 0.10
CA SER A 140 -0.18 9.59 1.26
C SER A 140 -1.65 9.39 0.90
N PHE A 141 -2.12 9.98 -0.20
CA PHE A 141 -3.56 10.06 -0.49
C PHE A 141 -4.07 8.98 -1.46
N THR A 142 -3.18 8.19 -2.06
CA THR A 142 -3.55 7.08 -2.95
C THR A 142 -4.00 5.86 -2.15
N ASP A 143 -5.02 5.16 -2.65
CA ASP A 143 -5.36 3.84 -2.11
C ASP A 143 -4.19 2.87 -2.36
N PRO A 144 -3.58 2.30 -1.30
CA PRO A 144 -2.36 1.48 -1.40
C PRO A 144 -2.58 0.12 -2.07
N GLY A 145 -3.84 -0.24 -2.35
CA GLY A 145 -4.23 -1.56 -2.87
C GLY A 145 -5.07 -2.31 -1.84
N ILE A 146 -6.05 -1.64 -1.23
CA ILE A 146 -6.95 -2.28 -0.26
C ILE A 146 -7.82 -3.30 -0.99
N LEU A 147 -7.87 -4.52 -0.46
CA LEU A 147 -8.77 -5.57 -0.92
C LEU A 147 -10.14 -5.41 -0.24
N PRO A 148 -11.26 -5.51 -0.99
CA PRO A 148 -12.58 -5.53 -0.39
C PRO A 148 -12.73 -6.71 0.57
N ARG A 149 -13.45 -6.50 1.68
CA ARG A 149 -13.80 -7.58 2.60
C ARG A 149 -14.76 -8.55 1.90
N ALA A 150 -14.68 -9.83 2.25
CA ALA A 150 -15.61 -10.82 1.75
C ALA A 150 -17.05 -10.41 2.11
N THR A 151 -17.96 -10.57 1.16
CA THR A 151 -19.39 -10.44 1.41
C THR A 151 -19.86 -11.48 2.41
N VAL A 152 -21.02 -11.28 3.03
CA VAL A 152 -21.59 -12.24 4.00
C VAL A 152 -21.73 -13.63 3.37
N CYS A 153 -22.20 -13.71 2.12
CA CYS A 153 -22.35 -14.96 1.39
C CYS A 153 -21.00 -15.63 1.10
N GLU A 154 -20.00 -14.87 0.63
CA GLU A 154 -18.65 -15.40 0.39
C GLU A 154 -17.98 -15.89 1.68
N ALA A 155 -18.14 -15.14 2.77
CA ALA A 155 -17.62 -15.53 4.07
C ALA A 155 -18.26 -16.84 4.57
N ALA A 156 -19.59 -16.96 4.46
CA ALA A 156 -20.32 -18.17 4.85
C ALA A 156 -19.94 -19.39 3.99
N ALA A 157 -19.82 -19.21 2.67
CA ALA A 157 -19.37 -20.26 1.76
C ALA A 157 -17.93 -20.72 2.10
N LEU A 158 -17.07 -19.77 2.46
CA LEU A 158 -15.69 -20.05 2.80
C LEU A 158 -15.55 -20.76 4.15
N GLU A 159 -16.36 -20.38 5.14
CA GLU A 159 -16.44 -21.04 6.45
C GLU A 159 -16.95 -22.49 6.27
N LYS A 160 -18.00 -22.72 5.48
CA LYS A 160 -18.49 -24.08 5.13
C LYS A 160 -17.42 -24.94 4.46
N GLN A 161 -16.63 -24.37 3.52
CA GLN A 161 -15.52 -25.09 2.89
C GLN A 161 -14.42 -25.47 3.89
N ILE A 162 -14.10 -24.58 4.82
CA ILE A 162 -13.09 -24.83 5.85
C ILE A 162 -13.56 -25.98 6.75
N ASP A 163 -14.81 -25.95 7.18
CA ASP A 163 -15.38 -26.97 8.07
C ASP A 163 -15.48 -28.34 7.37
N ASN A 164 -15.89 -28.39 6.11
CA ASN A 164 -15.96 -29.62 5.31
C ASN A 164 -14.58 -30.28 5.05
N THR A 165 -13.49 -29.51 5.12
CA THR A 165 -12.12 -30.03 4.94
C THR A 165 -11.55 -30.58 6.26
N GLY A 166 -12.23 -30.38 7.40
CA GLY A 166 -11.87 -30.95 8.68
C GLY A 166 -12.23 -32.43 8.76
N SER A 167 -11.23 -33.31 8.93
CA SER A 167 -11.48 -34.65 9.47
C SER A 167 -12.17 -34.52 10.83
N SER A 168 -13.10 -35.43 11.16
CA SER A 168 -13.87 -35.54 12.41
C SER A 168 -12.98 -35.81 13.64
N THR A 169 -12.02 -34.93 13.86
CA THR A 169 -11.10 -34.89 14.99
C THR A 169 -11.24 -33.50 15.61
N TYR A 170 -11.14 -33.42 16.94
CA TYR A 170 -11.36 -32.22 17.75
C TYR A 170 -10.45 -31.01 17.41
N ARG A 171 -9.56 -31.13 16.41
CA ARG A 171 -8.65 -30.06 16.00
C ARG A 171 -9.28 -29.24 14.88
N PRO A 172 -9.51 -27.93 15.06
CA PRO A 172 -10.03 -27.10 13.99
C PRO A 172 -9.11 -27.15 12.76
N PRO A 173 -9.67 -27.24 11.53
CA PRO A 173 -8.88 -27.40 10.32
C PRO A 173 -7.89 -26.24 10.13
N PRO A 174 -6.68 -26.51 9.59
CA PRO A 174 -5.68 -25.48 9.38
C PRO A 174 -6.24 -24.41 8.43
N ARG A 175 -6.43 -23.17 8.92
CA ARG A 175 -6.93 -22.02 8.14
C ARG A 175 -5.85 -21.44 7.22
N THR A 176 -5.21 -22.33 6.47
CA THR A 176 -4.14 -22.02 5.55
C THR A 176 -4.36 -22.79 4.27
N ARG A 177 -4.20 -22.11 3.13
CA ARG A 177 -4.27 -22.72 1.80
C ARG A 177 -2.91 -22.62 1.15
N GLU A 178 -2.51 -23.62 0.40
CA GLU A 178 -1.24 -23.61 -0.33
C GLU A 178 -1.52 -23.36 -1.81
N VAL A 179 -0.70 -22.51 -2.43
CA VAL A 179 -0.76 -22.22 -3.86
C VAL A 179 0.64 -22.27 -4.44
N MET A 180 0.77 -22.78 -5.66
CA MET A 180 2.06 -22.82 -6.36
C MET A 180 2.27 -21.54 -7.16
N ILE A 181 3.43 -20.90 -7.01
CA ILE A 181 3.82 -19.69 -7.74
C ILE A 181 5.22 -19.91 -8.30
N ASN A 182 5.34 -20.01 -9.62
CA ASN A 182 6.62 -20.25 -10.30
C ASN A 182 7.40 -21.44 -9.70
N GLY A 183 6.71 -22.54 -9.41
CA GLY A 183 7.31 -23.75 -8.81
C GLY A 183 7.59 -23.67 -7.32
N GLN A 184 7.22 -22.58 -6.63
CA GLN A 184 7.36 -22.44 -5.18
C GLN A 184 5.99 -22.52 -4.49
N VAL A 185 5.89 -23.34 -3.43
CA VAL A 185 4.67 -23.45 -2.64
C VAL A 185 4.56 -22.27 -1.68
N VAL A 186 3.49 -21.48 -1.82
CA VAL A 186 3.21 -20.29 -1.01
C VAL A 186 1.98 -20.55 -0.14
N LYS A 187 2.17 -20.43 1.18
CA LYS A 187 1.11 -20.62 2.16
C LYS A 187 0.31 -19.35 2.39
N LEU A 188 -0.94 -19.34 1.95
CA LEU A 188 -1.93 -18.30 2.19
C LEU A 188 -2.51 -18.40 3.59
N LYS A 189 -2.61 -17.27 4.28
CA LYS A 189 -3.20 -17.16 5.62
C LYS A 189 -4.60 -16.60 5.53
N TYR A 190 -5.53 -17.15 6.31
CA TYR A 190 -6.86 -16.58 6.47
C TYR A 190 -6.83 -15.27 7.27
N CYS A 191 -7.60 -14.27 6.85
CA CYS A 191 -7.83 -13.03 7.58
C CYS A 191 -9.20 -13.06 8.26
N PHE A 192 -9.23 -13.08 9.59
CA PHE A 192 -10.49 -13.11 10.33
C PHE A 192 -11.29 -11.81 10.25
N THR A 193 -10.60 -10.66 10.14
CA THR A 193 -11.25 -9.35 10.01
C THR A 193 -11.88 -9.15 8.63
N CYS A 194 -11.15 -9.49 7.56
CA CYS A 194 -11.61 -9.31 6.18
C CYS A 194 -12.36 -10.52 5.63
N LYS A 195 -12.42 -11.62 6.41
CA LYS A 195 -13.12 -12.88 6.10
C LYS A 195 -12.72 -13.52 4.78
N MET A 196 -11.43 -13.45 4.44
CA MET A 196 -10.89 -13.95 3.17
C MET A 196 -9.53 -14.64 3.37
N PHE A 197 -9.18 -15.59 2.51
CA PHE A 197 -7.78 -16.00 2.36
C PHE A 197 -7.00 -14.88 1.70
N ARG A 198 -5.93 -14.43 2.35
CA ARG A 198 -5.09 -13.34 1.85
C ARG A 198 -4.39 -13.83 0.57
N PRO A 199 -4.55 -13.13 -0.57
CA PRO A 199 -3.78 -13.44 -1.78
C PRO A 199 -2.27 -13.37 -1.51
N PRO A 200 -1.44 -13.95 -2.40
CA PRO A 200 0.00 -13.87 -2.25
C PRO A 200 0.49 -12.43 -2.04
N ARG A 201 1.51 -12.26 -1.19
CA ARG A 201 2.08 -10.96 -0.79
C ARG A 201 1.10 -9.99 -0.12
N THR A 202 -0.09 -10.43 0.26
CA THR A 202 -1.07 -9.60 0.99
C THR A 202 -0.91 -9.76 2.50
N SER A 203 -0.91 -8.65 3.23
CA SER A 203 -0.97 -8.65 4.69
C SER A 203 -2.09 -7.75 5.20
N HIS A 204 -2.64 -8.11 6.36
CA HIS A 204 -3.60 -7.26 7.07
C HIS A 204 -2.83 -6.26 7.94
N CYS A 205 -3.10 -4.98 7.76
CA CYS A 205 -2.59 -3.93 8.64
C CYS A 205 -3.64 -3.63 9.70
N SER A 206 -3.31 -3.88 10.98
CA SER A 206 -4.20 -3.59 12.11
C SER A 206 -4.43 -2.10 12.36
N VAL A 207 -3.50 -1.24 11.92
CA VAL A 207 -3.62 0.22 12.07
C VAL A 207 -4.69 0.76 11.12
N CYS A 208 -4.63 0.39 9.83
CA CYS A 208 -5.62 0.77 8.83
C CYS A 208 -6.87 -0.11 8.86
N ASP A 209 -6.81 -1.27 9.51
CA ASP A 209 -7.84 -2.31 9.57
C ASP A 209 -8.25 -2.85 8.19
N ASN A 210 -7.26 -3.08 7.34
CA ASN A 210 -7.46 -3.50 5.95
C ASN A 210 -6.40 -4.51 5.49
N CYS A 211 -6.81 -5.44 4.63
CA CYS A 211 -5.87 -6.24 3.83
C CYS A 211 -5.37 -5.39 2.65
N VAL A 212 -4.05 -5.28 2.51
CA VAL A 212 -3.40 -4.50 1.45
C VAL A 212 -2.61 -5.45 0.56
N GLU A 213 -2.85 -5.37 -0.75
CA GLU A 213 -2.14 -6.13 -1.76
C GLU A 213 -0.67 -5.68 -1.85
N ARG A 214 0.24 -6.65 -2.01
CA ARG A 214 1.70 -6.43 -2.02
C ARG A 214 2.10 -5.49 -0.88
N PHE A 215 1.63 -5.81 0.32
CA PHE A 215 1.83 -4.97 1.50
C PHE A 215 3.32 -4.86 1.80
N ASP A 216 3.82 -3.63 1.88
CA ASP A 216 5.19 -3.36 2.25
C ASP A 216 5.30 -3.06 3.74
N HIS A 217 4.68 -1.97 4.18
CA HIS A 217 4.60 -1.59 5.59
C HIS A 217 3.50 -0.55 5.82
N HIS A 218 3.21 -0.27 7.08
CA HIS A 218 2.47 0.93 7.47
C HIS A 218 3.47 2.03 7.81
N CYS A 219 3.36 3.20 7.16
CA CYS A 219 4.30 4.29 7.35
C CYS A 219 3.61 5.50 8.00
N PRO A 220 3.93 5.81 9.27
CA PRO A 220 3.38 6.98 9.95
C PRO A 220 3.78 8.30 9.26
N TRP A 221 5.00 8.38 8.70
CA TRP A 221 5.55 9.57 8.05
C TRP A 221 4.79 10.00 6.79
N VAL A 222 4.20 9.05 6.06
CA VAL A 222 3.32 9.35 4.92
C VAL A 222 1.83 9.27 5.30
N GLY A 223 1.53 8.88 6.54
CA GLY A 223 0.16 8.79 7.05
C GLY A 223 -0.70 7.73 6.37
N ASN A 224 -0.10 6.67 5.80
CA ASN A 224 -0.82 5.62 5.08
C ASN A 224 -0.01 4.31 5.04
N CYS A 225 -0.65 3.22 4.62
CA CYS A 225 0.07 2.01 4.21
C CYS A 225 0.80 2.24 2.90
N VAL A 226 1.95 1.59 2.73
CA VAL A 226 2.67 1.46 1.47
C VAL A 226 2.41 0.06 0.94
N GLY A 227 1.89 -0.03 -0.29
CA GLY A 227 1.48 -1.27 -0.93
C GLY A 227 1.49 -1.17 -2.46
N ARG A 228 0.84 -2.14 -3.13
CA ARG A 228 0.90 -2.34 -4.58
C ARG A 228 0.70 -1.09 -5.43
N ARG A 229 -0.20 -0.19 -5.02
CA ARG A 229 -0.66 0.96 -5.82
C ARG A 229 0.07 2.27 -5.53
N ASN A 230 0.70 2.42 -4.37
CA ASN A 230 1.42 3.65 -4.02
C ASN A 230 2.92 3.46 -3.81
N TYR A 231 3.45 2.23 -3.85
CA TYR A 231 4.87 1.95 -3.66
C TYR A 231 5.79 2.75 -4.61
N ARG A 232 5.43 2.92 -5.89
CA ARG A 232 6.27 3.68 -6.84
C ARG A 232 6.44 5.14 -6.43
N PHE A 233 5.38 5.74 -5.88
CA PHE A 233 5.39 7.12 -5.42
C PHE A 233 6.18 7.22 -4.12
N PHE A 234 6.06 6.22 -3.24
CA PHE A 234 6.85 6.14 -2.02
C PHE A 234 8.35 6.06 -2.33
N TYR A 235 8.73 5.20 -3.28
CA TYR A 235 10.11 5.05 -3.71
C TYR A 235 10.66 6.33 -4.35
N ALA A 236 9.89 6.95 -5.26
CA ALA A 236 10.26 8.23 -5.85
C ALA A 236 10.37 9.35 -4.80
N PHE A 237 9.47 9.36 -3.81
CA PHE A 237 9.48 10.30 -2.69
C PHE A 237 10.77 10.18 -1.86
N ILE A 238 11.13 8.98 -1.38
CA ILE A 238 12.33 8.83 -0.53
C ILE A 238 13.61 9.16 -1.31
N LEU A 239 13.71 8.76 -2.58
CA LEU A 239 14.87 9.09 -3.42
C LEU A 239 14.99 10.60 -3.66
N SER A 240 13.91 11.23 -4.11
CA SER A 240 13.93 12.67 -4.37
C SER A 240 14.09 13.49 -3.11
N LEU A 241 13.56 13.04 -1.97
CA LEU A 241 13.79 13.67 -0.67
C LEU A 241 15.27 13.56 -0.28
N SER A 242 15.90 12.40 -0.48
CA SER A 242 17.35 12.24 -0.29
C SER A 242 18.15 13.24 -1.12
N PHE A 243 17.81 13.40 -2.41
CA PHE A 243 18.46 14.40 -3.27
C PHE A 243 18.22 15.83 -2.81
N LEU A 244 16.97 16.20 -2.48
CA LEU A 244 16.63 17.54 -2.01
C LEU A 244 17.36 17.89 -0.71
N THR A 245 17.37 16.99 0.28
CA THR A 245 18.05 17.22 1.55
C THR A 245 19.56 17.31 1.38
N ALA A 246 20.18 16.43 0.58
CA ALA A 246 21.61 16.51 0.29
C ALA A 246 21.98 17.81 -0.45
N PHE A 247 21.13 18.23 -1.40
CA PHE A 247 21.30 19.47 -2.14
C PHE A 247 21.22 20.70 -1.22
N ILE A 248 20.18 20.80 -0.37
CA ILE A 248 20.05 21.89 0.60
C ILE A 248 21.23 21.88 1.57
N PHE A 249 21.61 20.72 2.11
CA PHE A 249 22.75 20.59 3.03
C PHE A 249 24.04 21.14 2.40
N ALA A 250 24.35 20.74 1.17
CA ALA A 250 25.53 21.23 0.46
C ALA A 250 25.48 22.75 0.20
N CYS A 251 24.30 23.28 -0.17
CA CYS A 251 24.10 24.71 -0.41
C CYS A 251 24.25 25.54 0.87
N VAL A 252 23.68 25.08 1.99
CA VAL A 252 23.78 25.72 3.31
C VAL A 252 25.24 25.73 3.80
N VAL A 253 25.95 24.61 3.67
CA VAL A 253 27.40 24.55 3.98
C VAL A 253 28.15 25.57 3.14
N THR A 254 27.87 25.61 1.83
CA THR A 254 28.51 26.57 0.91
C THR A 254 28.20 28.02 1.29
N HIS A 255 26.95 28.34 1.64
CA HIS A 255 26.56 29.68 2.10
C HIS A 255 27.35 30.09 3.34
N LEU A 256 27.43 29.23 4.36
CA LEU A 256 28.16 29.49 5.60
C LEU A 256 29.67 29.64 5.33
N THR A 257 30.27 28.78 4.51
CA THR A 257 31.69 28.87 4.14
C THR A 257 32.01 30.18 3.45
N LEU A 258 31.24 30.58 2.43
CA LEU A 258 31.46 31.83 1.71
C LEU A 258 31.26 33.06 2.59
N ARG A 259 30.26 33.07 3.48
CA ARG A 259 30.06 34.15 4.46
C ARG A 259 31.21 34.26 5.47
N SER A 260 31.75 33.12 5.90
CA SER A 260 32.88 33.05 6.83
C SER A 260 34.23 33.47 6.23
N GLN A 261 34.30 33.73 4.93
CA GLN A 261 35.49 34.34 4.34
C GLN A 261 35.52 35.86 4.56
N GLY A 262 34.35 36.50 4.70
CA GLY A 262 34.21 37.94 4.95
C GLY A 262 34.15 38.33 6.43
N SER A 263 34.02 37.37 7.34
CA SER A 263 33.95 37.59 8.79
C SER A 263 34.44 36.34 9.54
N ASN A 264 34.60 36.41 10.86
CA ASN A 264 34.93 35.21 11.64
C ASN A 264 33.80 34.16 11.54
N PHE A 265 34.15 32.86 11.60
CA PHE A 265 33.16 31.79 11.51
C PHE A 265 32.07 31.89 12.59
N LEU A 266 32.45 32.20 13.84
CA LEU A 266 31.51 32.33 14.95
C LEU A 266 30.55 33.52 14.79
N SER A 267 30.98 34.63 14.18
CA SER A 267 30.07 35.75 13.89
C SER A 267 29.10 35.38 12.79
N THR A 268 29.56 34.68 11.74
CA THR A 268 28.68 34.18 10.67
C THR A 268 27.55 33.32 11.23
N LEU A 269 27.85 32.36 12.10
CA LEU A 269 26.83 31.49 12.69
C LEU A 269 25.77 32.26 13.50
N LYS A 270 26.18 33.33 14.20
CA LYS A 270 25.27 34.18 14.97
C LYS A 270 24.40 35.06 14.07
N GLU A 271 24.93 35.49 12.94
CA GLU A 271 24.23 36.33 11.97
C GLU A 271 23.27 35.54 11.07
N THR A 272 23.50 34.23 10.87
CA THR A 272 22.66 33.36 10.03
C THR A 272 22.02 32.21 10.81
N PRO A 273 21.16 32.49 11.83
CA PRO A 273 20.57 31.43 12.66
C PRO A 273 19.64 30.50 11.88
N ALA A 274 19.00 30.97 10.80
CA ALA A 274 18.17 30.16 9.93
C ALA A 274 18.98 29.06 9.22
N SER A 275 20.08 29.43 8.57
CA SER A 275 20.98 28.49 7.90
C SER A 275 21.60 27.48 8.88
N VAL A 276 21.87 27.89 10.13
CA VAL A 276 22.32 26.97 11.20
C VAL A 276 21.22 25.97 11.57
N LEU A 277 19.98 26.42 11.73
CA LEU A 277 18.84 25.54 11.99
C LEU A 277 18.63 24.52 10.86
N GLU A 278 18.73 24.96 9.60
CA GLU A 278 18.63 24.08 8.43
C GLU A 278 19.77 23.06 8.38
N LEU A 279 21.00 23.49 8.68
CA LEU A 279 22.15 22.59 8.76
C LEU A 279 21.91 21.48 9.78
N VAL A 280 21.40 21.83 10.96
CA VAL A 280 21.08 20.86 12.02
C VAL A 280 19.98 19.89 11.57
N ILE A 281 18.87 20.42 11.03
CA ILE A 281 17.76 19.59 10.54
C ILE A 281 18.25 18.63 9.43
N CYS A 282 19.01 19.14 8.47
CA CYS A 282 19.54 18.34 7.36
C CYS A 282 20.54 17.30 7.84
N PHE A 283 21.44 17.64 8.78
CA PHE A 283 22.45 16.73 9.31
C PHE A 283 21.84 15.50 9.98
N PHE A 284 20.79 15.67 10.80
CA PHE A 284 20.12 14.53 11.41
C PHE A 284 19.23 13.76 10.43
N SER A 285 18.65 14.45 9.45
CA SER A 285 17.74 13.82 8.50
C SER A 285 18.48 12.99 7.43
N ILE A 286 19.64 13.45 6.96
CA ILE A 286 20.32 12.89 5.78
C ILE A 286 20.71 11.43 5.94
N TRP A 287 21.21 11.03 7.11
CA TRP A 287 21.62 9.65 7.39
C TRP A 287 20.42 8.69 7.36
N SER A 288 19.29 9.13 7.93
CA SER A 288 18.08 8.33 7.98
C SER A 288 17.46 8.15 6.60
N ILE A 289 17.31 9.23 5.83
CA ILE A 289 16.69 9.18 4.50
C ILE A 289 17.57 8.46 3.47
N LEU A 290 18.90 8.64 3.50
CA LEU A 290 19.80 7.93 2.59
C LEU A 290 19.83 6.44 2.89
N GLY A 291 19.88 6.06 4.18
CA GLY A 291 19.79 4.66 4.59
C GLY A 291 18.49 4.00 4.12
N LEU A 292 17.35 4.69 4.30
CA LEU A 292 16.05 4.20 3.85
C LEU A 292 15.98 4.06 2.32
N SER A 293 16.48 5.06 1.58
CA SER A 293 16.58 5.03 0.12
C SER A 293 17.44 3.87 -0.39
N GLY A 294 18.59 3.62 0.26
CA GLY A 294 19.46 2.49 -0.06
C GLY A 294 18.77 1.14 0.20
N PHE A 295 18.13 0.99 1.36
CA PHE A 295 17.40 -0.22 1.71
C PHE A 295 16.27 -0.53 0.72
N HIS A 296 15.44 0.46 0.38
CA HIS A 296 14.37 0.25 -0.61
C HIS A 296 14.91 0.02 -2.02
N THR A 297 16.07 0.58 -2.37
CA THR A 297 16.73 0.28 -3.65
C THR A 297 17.15 -1.19 -3.71
N TYR A 298 17.68 -1.76 -2.62
CA TYR A 298 17.94 -3.20 -2.50
C TYR A 298 16.67 -4.04 -2.66
N LEU A 299 15.58 -3.65 -1.99
CA LEU A 299 14.30 -4.38 -2.07
C LEU A 299 13.73 -4.37 -3.50
N VAL A 300 13.78 -3.22 -4.17
CA VAL A 300 13.35 -3.09 -5.57
C VAL A 300 14.20 -3.94 -6.49
N ALA A 301 15.53 -3.91 -6.35
CA ALA A 301 16.47 -4.73 -7.11
C ALA A 301 16.24 -6.23 -6.92
N SER A 302 15.73 -6.63 -5.76
CA SER A 302 15.45 -8.04 -5.39
C SER A 302 13.98 -8.45 -5.58
N ASN A 303 13.10 -7.55 -6.04
CA ASN A 303 11.64 -7.71 -6.07
C ASN A 303 11.04 -8.22 -4.74
N LEU A 304 11.54 -7.68 -3.63
CA LEU A 304 11.05 -7.96 -2.28
C LEU A 304 10.21 -6.79 -1.77
N THR A 305 9.30 -7.10 -0.85
CA THR A 305 8.72 -6.11 0.05
C THR A 305 9.47 -6.12 1.38
N THR A 306 9.46 -5.00 2.10
CA THR A 306 10.01 -4.90 3.47
C THR A 306 9.43 -5.99 4.37
N ASN A 307 8.11 -6.22 4.26
CA ASN A 307 7.43 -7.25 5.02
C ASN A 307 7.93 -8.68 4.69
N GLU A 308 8.31 -8.97 3.45
CA GLU A 308 8.83 -10.29 3.07
C GLU A 308 10.26 -10.50 3.56
N ASP A 309 11.10 -9.46 3.45
CA ASP A 309 12.50 -9.45 3.88
C ASP A 309 12.61 -9.63 5.40
N ILE A 310 11.90 -8.83 6.19
CA ILE A 310 11.89 -8.93 7.66
C ILE A 310 11.40 -10.30 8.14
N LYS A 311 10.41 -10.87 7.47
CA LYS A 311 9.90 -12.21 7.83
C LYS A 311 10.85 -13.34 7.42
N GLY A 312 11.90 -13.03 6.66
CA GLY A 312 12.79 -14.02 6.06
C GLY A 312 12.04 -14.98 5.15
N SER A 313 11.02 -14.48 4.41
CA SER A 313 10.07 -15.33 3.67
C SER A 313 10.75 -16.21 2.62
N TRP A 314 11.90 -15.77 2.12
CA TRP A 314 12.70 -16.44 1.09
C TRP A 314 14.16 -16.63 1.52
N SER A 315 14.43 -16.65 2.84
CA SER A 315 15.79 -16.84 3.35
C SER A 315 16.14 -18.32 3.44
N ASN A 316 17.32 -18.68 2.93
CA ASN A 316 17.83 -20.06 2.89
C ASN A 316 18.09 -20.69 4.28
N LYS A 317 17.88 -19.94 5.37
CA LYS A 317 18.18 -20.37 6.75
C LYS A 317 17.15 -21.32 7.37
N ARG A 318 16.03 -21.62 6.71
CA ARG A 318 15.00 -22.53 7.22
C ARG A 318 15.08 -23.93 6.59
N GLY A 319 16.17 -24.66 6.87
CA GLY A 319 16.27 -26.14 6.99
C GLY A 319 15.56 -27.12 6.03
N GLY A 320 14.90 -26.66 4.98
CA GLY A 320 14.28 -27.42 3.89
C GLY A 320 14.65 -26.74 2.57
N GLU A 321 14.29 -27.36 1.43
CA GLU A 321 14.63 -26.92 0.07
C GLU A 321 14.79 -25.40 -0.08
N ALA A 322 15.87 -24.98 -0.75
CA ALA A 322 16.21 -23.57 -0.90
C ALA A 322 15.01 -22.77 -1.43
N SER A 323 14.35 -22.01 -0.55
CA SER A 323 13.19 -21.20 -0.91
C SER A 323 13.65 -20.03 -1.76
N VAL A 324 13.57 -20.18 -3.08
CA VAL A 324 13.95 -19.14 -4.03
C VAL A 324 12.80 -18.12 -4.09
N ASN A 325 13.10 -16.82 -4.11
CA ASN A 325 12.07 -15.80 -4.29
C ASN A 325 11.34 -16.00 -5.65
N PRO A 326 10.07 -16.44 -5.65
CA PRO A 326 9.36 -16.78 -6.89
C PRO A 326 8.98 -15.54 -7.71
N TYR A 327 9.10 -14.35 -7.15
CA TYR A 327 8.77 -13.09 -7.82
C TYR A 327 9.98 -12.43 -8.47
N SER A 328 11.20 -12.92 -8.23
CA SER A 328 12.39 -12.35 -8.84
C SER A 328 12.50 -12.73 -10.32
N HIS A 329 12.81 -11.76 -11.17
CA HIS A 329 13.13 -11.96 -12.58
C HIS A 329 14.61 -12.33 -12.81
N LYS A 330 15.38 -12.62 -11.74
CA LYS A 330 16.82 -12.93 -11.77
C LYS A 330 17.74 -11.82 -12.32
N SER A 331 17.18 -10.70 -12.78
CA SER A 331 17.88 -9.52 -13.28
C SER A 331 17.45 -8.29 -12.48
N VAL A 332 18.43 -7.53 -11.97
CA VAL A 332 18.20 -6.30 -11.19
C VAL A 332 17.39 -5.29 -12.00
N ILE A 333 17.77 -5.03 -13.25
CA ILE A 333 17.08 -4.06 -14.12
C ILE A 333 15.65 -4.51 -14.36
N THR A 334 15.44 -5.79 -14.66
CA THR A 334 14.09 -6.32 -14.92
C THR A 334 13.21 -6.24 -13.67
N ASN A 335 13.78 -6.50 -12.49
CA ASN A 335 13.09 -6.31 -11.21
C ASN A 335 12.71 -4.83 -11.02
N CYS A 336 13.64 -3.90 -11.18
CA CYS A 336 13.37 -2.47 -11.07
C CYS A 336 12.25 -2.02 -12.03
N CYS A 337 12.31 -2.42 -13.31
CA CYS A 337 11.27 -2.10 -14.29
C CYS A 337 9.92 -2.72 -13.92
N ALA A 338 9.89 -3.98 -13.46
CA ALA A 338 8.66 -4.65 -13.06
C ALA A 338 7.99 -3.97 -11.85
N VAL A 339 8.78 -3.44 -10.91
CA VAL A 339 8.26 -2.76 -9.70
C VAL A 339 7.86 -1.32 -9.98
N LEU A 340 8.69 -0.56 -10.70
CA LEU A 340 8.56 0.89 -10.85
C LEU A 340 7.83 1.31 -12.14
N CYS A 341 8.07 0.61 -13.24
CA CYS A 341 7.58 1.00 -14.57
C CYS A 341 6.34 0.23 -15.03
N GLY A 342 5.89 -0.78 -14.28
CA GLY A 342 4.69 -1.53 -14.61
C GLY A 342 3.41 -0.67 -14.61
N PRO A 343 2.33 -1.11 -15.25
CA PRO A 343 1.05 -0.40 -15.21
C PRO A 343 0.51 -0.31 -13.77
N LEU A 344 -0.14 0.80 -13.45
CA LEU A 344 -0.78 1.00 -12.16
C LEU A 344 -2.11 0.24 -12.14
N PRO A 345 -2.30 -0.76 -11.26
CA PRO A 345 -3.56 -1.50 -11.23
C PRO A 345 -4.72 -0.61 -10.74
N PRO A 346 -5.96 -0.88 -11.20
CA PRO A 346 -7.13 -0.14 -10.75
C PRO A 346 -7.36 -0.33 -9.25
N SER A 347 -8.07 0.62 -8.62
CA SER A 347 -8.53 0.43 -7.24
C SER A 347 -9.64 -0.61 -7.22
N LEU A 348 -9.56 -1.55 -6.27
CA LEU A 348 -10.62 -2.54 -6.04
C LEU A 348 -11.72 -2.01 -5.11
N ILE A 349 -11.54 -0.80 -4.55
CA ILE A 349 -12.54 -0.14 -3.71
C ILE A 349 -13.17 1.03 -4.47
N ASP A 350 -14.47 0.93 -4.69
CA ASP A 350 -15.26 2.04 -5.21
C ASP A 350 -15.63 2.99 -4.07
N ARG A 351 -14.74 3.95 -3.76
CA ARG A 351 -14.93 4.89 -2.65
C ARG A 351 -16.09 5.86 -2.87
N ARG A 352 -16.30 6.30 -4.12
CA ARG A 352 -17.24 7.39 -4.45
C ARG A 352 -18.61 6.89 -4.89
N GLY A 353 -18.77 5.60 -5.16
CA GLY A 353 -20.08 5.00 -5.42
C GLY A 353 -21.05 5.19 -4.26
N PHE A 354 -22.33 5.08 -4.58
CA PHE A 354 -23.39 5.04 -3.58
C PHE A 354 -23.50 3.65 -2.97
N VAL A 355 -23.88 3.60 -1.70
CA VAL A 355 -24.28 2.37 -1.03
C VAL A 355 -25.59 1.92 -1.68
N GLN A 356 -25.65 0.68 -2.16
CA GLN A 356 -26.92 0.13 -2.64
C GLN A 356 -27.85 0.04 -1.43
N SER A 357 -29.03 0.64 -1.54
CA SER A 357 -30.07 0.51 -0.53
C SER A 357 -30.53 -0.94 -0.57
N ASP A 358 -30.45 -1.66 0.54
CA ASP A 358 -31.13 -2.94 0.68
C ASP A 358 -32.61 -2.67 0.40
N THR A 359 -33.05 -2.99 -0.81
CA THR A 359 -34.47 -3.02 -1.12
C THR A 359 -34.98 -4.23 -0.36
N VAL A 360 -35.81 -3.93 0.65
CA VAL A 360 -36.52 -4.86 1.53
C VAL A 360 -36.79 -6.18 0.80
N LEU A 361 -36.06 -7.23 1.18
CA LEU A 361 -36.48 -8.59 0.85
C LEU A 361 -37.82 -8.82 1.57
N PRO A 362 -38.90 -9.24 0.88
CA PRO A 362 -40.13 -9.64 1.55
C PRO A 362 -39.83 -10.77 2.53
N SER A 363 -40.51 -10.76 3.68
CA SER A 363 -40.38 -11.72 4.78
C SER A 363 -40.36 -13.18 4.31
N PRO A 364 -39.67 -14.08 5.03
CA PRO A 364 -39.41 -15.44 4.55
C PRO A 364 -40.69 -16.27 4.58
N ILE A 365 -41.13 -16.74 3.41
CA ILE A 365 -41.92 -17.96 3.33
C ILE A 365 -40.94 -19.13 3.49
N ARG A 366 -41.31 -19.99 4.44
CA ARG A 366 -40.57 -21.11 4.99
C ARG A 366 -40.43 -22.24 3.95
N SER A 367 -39.23 -22.45 3.41
CA SER A 367 -38.71 -23.76 2.94
C SER A 367 -37.28 -23.59 2.42
N ASP A 368 -36.45 -24.59 2.72
CA ASP A 368 -34.99 -24.65 2.61
C ASP A 368 -34.37 -24.32 1.23
N GLU A 369 -33.05 -24.02 1.26
CA GLU A 369 -32.09 -23.62 0.21
C GLU A 369 -31.97 -22.10 -0.13
N PRO A 370 -30.77 -21.48 0.02
CA PRO A 370 -30.53 -20.14 -0.47
C PRO A 370 -30.23 -20.17 -1.98
N ALA A 371 -31.27 -19.98 -2.78
CA ALA A 371 -31.13 -19.63 -4.20
C ALA A 371 -30.57 -18.20 -4.32
N CYS A 372 -29.30 -18.07 -4.74
CA CYS A 372 -28.73 -16.79 -5.13
C CYS A 372 -29.24 -16.42 -6.52
N GLY A 373 -30.01 -15.33 -6.61
CA GLY A 373 -30.58 -14.82 -7.84
C GLY A 373 -29.53 -14.59 -8.94
N THR A 374 -29.91 -14.98 -10.15
CA THR A 374 -29.18 -14.75 -11.40
C THR A 374 -28.92 -13.25 -11.63
N LYS A 375 -27.65 -12.91 -11.88
CA LYS A 375 -27.26 -11.64 -12.52
C LYS A 375 -27.25 -11.80 -14.04
N PRO A 376 -27.39 -10.70 -14.80
CA PRO A 376 -27.29 -10.73 -16.25
C PRO A 376 -25.87 -11.12 -16.70
N ASP A 377 -25.85 -11.79 -17.83
CA ASP A 377 -24.81 -12.66 -18.37
C ASP A 377 -23.35 -12.23 -18.18
N ALA A 378 -22.55 -13.22 -17.78
CA ALA A 378 -21.08 -13.26 -17.88
C ALA A 378 -20.54 -13.13 -19.32
N SER A 379 -21.39 -12.89 -20.32
CA SER A 379 -21.01 -12.77 -21.73
C SER A 379 -20.45 -11.40 -22.11
N MET A 380 -20.72 -10.33 -21.34
CA MET A 380 -20.21 -8.98 -21.62
C MET A 380 -18.75 -8.78 -21.18
N CYS A 381 -18.32 -9.44 -20.09
CA CYS A 381 -16.94 -9.36 -19.61
C CYS A 381 -15.98 -10.19 -20.47
N VAL A 382 -16.48 -11.24 -21.12
CA VAL A 382 -15.73 -12.09 -22.06
C VAL A 382 -15.58 -11.41 -23.43
N ARG A 383 -16.54 -10.58 -23.86
CA ARG A 383 -16.39 -9.77 -25.10
C ARG A 383 -15.34 -8.68 -24.94
N GLY A 384 -15.35 -7.94 -23.81
CA GLY A 384 -14.33 -6.93 -23.53
C GLY A 384 -12.91 -7.49 -23.44
N LEU A 385 -12.74 -8.71 -22.89
CA LEU A 385 -11.45 -9.40 -22.85
C LEU A 385 -11.01 -9.90 -24.24
N LYS A 386 -11.95 -10.40 -25.07
CA LYS A 386 -11.67 -10.82 -26.46
C LYS A 386 -11.33 -9.64 -27.37
N ASP A 387 -11.97 -8.49 -27.18
CA ASP A 387 -11.68 -7.26 -27.93
C ASP A 387 -10.35 -6.61 -27.46
N LEU A 388 -10.01 -6.70 -26.17
CA LEU A 388 -8.68 -6.33 -25.66
C LEU A 388 -7.56 -7.24 -26.22
N LEU A 389 -7.83 -8.54 -26.32
CA LEU A 389 -6.88 -9.53 -26.86
C LEU A 389 -6.70 -9.39 -28.39
N ARG A 390 -7.74 -9.03 -29.15
CA ARG A 390 -7.64 -8.72 -30.58
C ARG A 390 -6.86 -7.44 -30.85
N THR A 391 -7.07 -6.40 -30.04
CA THR A 391 -6.34 -5.13 -30.17
C THR A 391 -4.86 -5.29 -29.80
N ALA A 392 -4.54 -6.15 -28.82
CA ALA A 392 -3.17 -6.49 -28.45
C ALA A 392 -2.43 -7.36 -29.49
N ALA A 393 -3.15 -8.23 -30.21
CA ALA A 393 -2.58 -9.04 -31.30
C ALA A 393 -2.22 -8.19 -32.53
N LEU A 394 -3.01 -7.17 -32.86
CA LEU A 394 -2.73 -6.26 -33.98
C LEU A 394 -1.54 -5.32 -33.70
N CYS A 395 -1.29 -4.94 -32.44
CA CYS A 395 -0.12 -4.14 -32.07
C CYS A 395 1.20 -4.94 -31.99
N LEU A 396 1.15 -6.27 -31.90
CA LEU A 396 2.34 -7.14 -31.84
C LEU A 396 2.80 -7.65 -33.22
N SER A 397 2.04 -7.38 -34.28
CA SER A 397 2.41 -7.77 -35.66
C SER A 397 2.90 -6.61 -36.54
N GLY A 398 3.02 -5.40 -36.00
CA GLY A 398 3.39 -4.20 -36.76
C GLY A 398 4.74 -3.62 -36.37
N SER A 399 5.85 -4.22 -36.86
CA SER A 399 7.14 -3.54 -37.16
C SER A 399 8.11 -4.54 -37.79
N GLY A 400 8.26 -4.49 -39.12
CA GLY A 400 9.18 -5.36 -39.85
C GLY A 400 9.21 -5.13 -41.36
N LEU A 401 9.63 -3.92 -41.77
CA LEU A 401 10.33 -3.57 -43.02
C LEU A 401 9.58 -3.64 -44.36
N GLY A 402 9.58 -2.48 -45.02
CA GLY A 402 9.20 -2.33 -46.42
C GLY A 402 10.18 -3.01 -47.38
N GLY A 403 9.65 -3.41 -48.53
CA GLY A 403 10.40 -3.84 -49.69
C GLY A 403 9.57 -3.52 -50.93
N ALA A 404 9.85 -2.37 -51.54
CA ALA A 404 9.32 -2.04 -52.85
C ALA A 404 9.78 -3.09 -53.88
N ARG A 405 8.84 -3.68 -54.63
CA ARG A 405 9.15 -4.43 -55.86
C ARG A 405 8.43 -3.76 -57.02
N HIS A 406 9.24 -3.29 -57.97
CA HIS A 406 8.82 -2.90 -59.31
C HIS A 406 8.24 -4.10 -60.08
N PRO A 407 7.28 -3.90 -60.99
CA PRO A 407 6.81 -4.94 -61.90
C PRO A 407 7.73 -5.03 -63.13
N THR A 408 8.15 -6.25 -63.47
CA THR A 408 8.74 -6.58 -64.79
C THR A 408 7.70 -7.31 -65.66
N PRO A 409 7.71 -7.10 -66.99
CA PRO A 409 6.65 -7.51 -67.91
C PRO A 409 6.76 -9.00 -68.32
N PRO A 410 5.73 -9.58 -68.97
CA PRO A 410 5.67 -11.01 -69.23
C PRO A 410 6.55 -11.41 -70.44
N PRO A 411 7.03 -12.67 -70.52
CA PRO A 411 7.63 -13.19 -71.73
C PRO A 411 6.55 -13.61 -72.75
N ALA A 412 6.98 -13.62 -74.02
CA ALA A 412 6.20 -13.78 -75.25
C ALA A 412 5.39 -15.07 -75.36
#